data_AF-A0A6A7BN21-F1
#
_entry.id   AF-A0A6A7BN21-F1
#
_cell.length_a   1.000
_cell.length_b   1.000
_cell.length_c   1.000
_cell.angle_alpha   90.00
_cell.angle_beta   90.00
_cell.angle_gamma   90.00
#
_symmetry.space_group_name_H-M   'P 1'
#
loop_
_entity.id
_entity.type
_entity.pdbx_description
1 polymer ?
#
loop_
_entity_poly.entity_id
_entity_poly.type
_entity_poly.pdbx_seq_one_letter_code
_entity_poly.pdbx_strand_id
1 'polypeptide(L)'
;MPAILSLPVPGLYSLPPFSPALTQDAVHACPEPLPAYLLIGHMLNLSIHLISIDAAGSFFGPRDTSPYTPSLYVLYTRLTNGYIAPSTLPPNFLTLSHTQHSTHANIFTGCVNNRPLADYQDLYYALLARIREMQQRMADHLRSGFSTPMTHIFPSGPTLAELHETLSSYWDVLNDAAAGKAMDDAVREARVQSIQDEIVARVARNVMSGEEAERQIMRIREREVYDEQMGLEWTPEWDAALVNAKLGEKYRGVFEECRRRDRKDG
;
A
#
# COMPACT_ATOMS: atom_id res chain seq x y z
N MET A 1 -16.88 46.43 -20.69
CA MET A 1 -17.99 45.47 -20.47
C MET A 1 -17.54 44.48 -19.41
N PRO A 2 -18.28 44.30 -18.30
CA PRO A 2 -17.90 43.32 -17.30
C PRO A 2 -18.15 41.91 -17.88
N ALA A 3 -17.16 41.04 -17.81
CA ALA A 3 -17.33 39.63 -18.14
C ALA A 3 -18.37 39.06 -17.17
N ILE A 4 -19.49 38.61 -17.70
CA ILE A 4 -20.46 37.82 -16.95
C ILE A 4 -19.72 36.52 -16.60
N LEU A 5 -19.23 36.44 -15.36
CA LEU A 5 -18.79 35.17 -14.78
C LEU A 5 -20.04 34.30 -14.70
N SER A 6 -20.25 33.49 -15.73
CA SER A 6 -21.26 32.45 -15.73
C SER A 6 -21.00 31.59 -14.49
N LEU A 7 -21.94 31.64 -13.55
CA LEU A 7 -21.89 30.79 -12.37
C LEU A 7 -21.79 29.33 -12.84
N PRO A 8 -20.91 28.52 -12.24
CA PRO A 8 -20.79 27.12 -12.62
C PRO A 8 -22.13 26.43 -12.38
N VAL A 9 -22.64 25.75 -13.41
CA VAL A 9 -23.89 24.99 -13.35
C VAL A 9 -23.56 23.62 -12.73
N PRO A 10 -24.16 23.26 -11.58
CA PRO A 10 -23.95 21.96 -10.97
C PRO A 10 -24.27 20.81 -11.94
N GLY A 11 -23.43 19.77 -11.95
CA GLY A 11 -23.65 18.58 -12.77
C GLY A 11 -23.32 18.71 -14.26
N LEU A 12 -22.75 19.84 -14.72
CA LEU A 12 -22.41 20.02 -16.14
C LEU A 12 -21.14 19.26 -16.58
N TYR A 13 -20.28 18.90 -15.61
CA TYR A 13 -19.02 18.21 -15.86
C TYR A 13 -18.96 16.89 -15.10
N SER A 14 -18.41 15.86 -15.74
CA SER A 14 -18.09 14.57 -15.13
C SER A 14 -16.75 14.07 -15.67
N LEU A 15 -16.00 13.36 -14.84
CA LEU A 15 -14.81 12.62 -15.25
C LEU A 15 -15.21 11.19 -15.62
N PRO A 16 -14.55 10.57 -16.62
CA PRO A 16 -14.76 9.17 -16.93
C PRO A 16 -14.50 8.29 -15.68
N PRO A 17 -15.30 7.24 -15.44
CA PRO A 17 -14.99 6.30 -14.37
C PRO A 17 -13.70 5.55 -14.68
N PHE A 18 -13.01 5.10 -13.64
CA PHE A 18 -11.89 4.16 -13.80
C PHE A 18 -12.40 2.78 -14.20
N SER A 19 -11.49 1.96 -14.72
CA SER A 19 -11.74 0.53 -14.92
C SER A 19 -12.18 -0.12 -13.59
N PRO A 20 -13.07 -1.13 -13.62
CA PRO A 20 -13.53 -1.81 -12.42
C PRO A 20 -12.36 -2.36 -11.60
N ALA A 21 -12.48 -2.35 -10.27
CA ALA A 21 -11.44 -2.86 -9.40
C ALA A 21 -11.16 -4.35 -9.68
N LEU A 22 -9.87 -4.69 -9.64
CA LEU A 22 -9.35 -6.03 -9.84
C LEU A 22 -9.99 -7.00 -8.84
N THR A 23 -10.38 -8.17 -9.33
CA THR A 23 -10.94 -9.24 -8.51
C THR A 23 -9.89 -10.31 -8.21
N GLN A 24 -10.09 -11.00 -7.10
CA GLN A 24 -9.27 -12.15 -6.74
C GLN A 24 -9.30 -13.24 -7.83
N ASP A 25 -10.48 -13.49 -8.41
CA ASP A 25 -10.64 -14.49 -9.48
C ASP A 25 -9.81 -14.13 -10.73
N ALA A 26 -9.75 -12.85 -11.10
CA ALA A 26 -8.95 -12.39 -12.24
C ALA A 26 -7.44 -12.60 -12.01
N VAL A 27 -6.97 -12.41 -10.77
CA VAL A 27 -5.58 -12.70 -10.39
C VAL A 27 -5.28 -14.20 -10.45
N HIS A 28 -6.17 -15.03 -9.93
CA HIS A 28 -5.99 -16.50 -9.98
C HIS A 28 -6.00 -17.04 -11.41
N ALA A 29 -6.82 -16.45 -12.28
CA ALA A 29 -6.88 -16.80 -13.69
C ALA A 29 -5.69 -16.26 -14.51
N CYS A 30 -4.92 -15.30 -13.97
CA CYS A 30 -3.79 -14.71 -14.66
C CYS A 30 -2.62 -15.72 -14.73
N PRO A 31 -2.07 -16.01 -15.93
CA PRO A 31 -1.02 -17.00 -16.08
C PRO A 31 0.36 -16.47 -15.67
N GLU A 32 0.67 -15.20 -15.96
CA GLU A 32 2.02 -14.64 -15.81
C GLU A 32 2.00 -13.37 -14.97
N PRO A 33 2.85 -13.28 -13.92
CA PRO A 33 2.96 -12.07 -13.11
C PRO A 33 3.75 -10.98 -13.85
N LEU A 34 3.42 -9.72 -13.57
CA LEU A 34 4.20 -8.58 -14.01
C LEU A 34 5.60 -8.61 -13.36
N PRO A 35 6.69 -8.24 -14.07
CA PRO A 35 8.01 -8.17 -13.46
C PRO A 35 8.06 -7.22 -12.25
N ALA A 36 8.57 -7.72 -11.13
CA ALA A 36 8.61 -6.99 -9.86
C ALA A 36 9.27 -5.60 -9.95
N TYR A 37 10.37 -5.47 -10.72
CA TYR A 37 11.09 -4.21 -10.85
C TYR A 37 10.25 -3.10 -11.51
N LEU A 38 9.36 -3.46 -12.44
CA LEU A 38 8.44 -2.50 -13.07
C LEU A 38 7.42 -2.02 -12.06
N LEU A 39 6.81 -2.96 -11.33
CA LEU A 39 5.77 -2.64 -10.34
C LEU A 39 6.33 -1.77 -9.22
N ILE A 40 7.53 -2.09 -8.71
CA ILE A 40 8.24 -1.27 -7.72
C ILE A 40 8.47 0.14 -8.26
N GLY A 41 8.96 0.27 -9.49
CA GLY A 41 9.19 1.56 -10.14
C GLY A 41 7.91 2.40 -10.20
N HIS A 42 6.80 1.80 -10.63
CA HIS A 42 5.50 2.49 -10.67
C HIS A 42 5.02 2.92 -9.29
N MET A 43 5.10 2.04 -8.28
CA MET A 43 4.67 2.37 -6.91
C MET A 43 5.47 3.52 -6.32
N LEU A 44 6.80 3.52 -6.49
CA LEU A 44 7.65 4.58 -5.96
C LEU A 44 7.42 5.91 -6.67
N ASN A 45 7.37 5.91 -8.01
CA ASN A 45 7.14 7.11 -8.80
C ASN A 45 5.78 7.73 -8.46
N LEU A 46 4.73 6.91 -8.38
CA LEU A 46 3.40 7.40 -7.99
C LEU A 46 3.40 7.94 -6.57
N SER A 47 4.04 7.25 -5.62
CA SER A 47 4.11 7.71 -4.23
C SER A 47 4.71 9.11 -4.14
N ILE A 48 5.86 9.34 -4.79
CA ILE A 48 6.51 10.65 -4.84
C ILE A 48 5.57 11.69 -5.46
N HIS A 49 4.91 11.34 -6.56
CA HIS A 49 4.00 12.24 -7.26
C HIS A 49 2.82 12.65 -6.37
N LEU A 50 2.09 11.70 -5.78
CA LEU A 50 0.93 11.98 -4.94
C LEU A 50 1.31 12.71 -3.64
N ILE A 51 2.44 12.34 -3.03
CA ILE A 51 2.98 13.06 -1.86
C ILE A 51 3.30 14.51 -2.23
N SER A 52 3.85 14.78 -3.42
CA SER A 52 4.16 16.15 -3.84
C SER A 52 2.90 16.98 -4.11
N ILE A 53 1.84 16.38 -4.68
CA ILE A 53 0.53 17.02 -4.84
C ILE A 53 -0.06 17.37 -3.47
N ASP A 54 -0.08 16.41 -2.55
CA ASP A 54 -0.55 16.65 -1.19
C ASP A 54 0.30 17.71 -0.50
N ALA A 55 1.62 17.73 -0.76
CA ALA A 55 2.57 18.70 -0.24
C ALA A 55 2.42 20.13 -0.82
N ALA A 56 1.74 20.29 -1.96
CA ALA A 56 1.58 21.57 -2.63
C ALA A 56 0.23 22.26 -2.37
N GLY A 57 -0.79 21.53 -1.90
CA GLY A 57 -2.13 22.09 -1.70
C GLY A 57 -2.92 21.47 -0.56
N SER A 58 -4.19 21.88 -0.45
CA SER A 58 -5.17 21.37 0.53
C SER A 58 -6.46 20.88 -0.14
N PHE A 59 -6.47 20.75 -1.48
CA PHE A 59 -7.63 20.33 -2.26
C PHE A 59 -8.19 18.98 -1.77
N PHE A 60 -7.29 18.05 -1.42
CA PHE A 60 -7.65 16.73 -0.90
C PHE A 60 -7.74 16.69 0.63
N GLY A 61 -8.04 17.82 1.27
CA GLY A 61 -8.20 17.95 2.71
C GLY A 61 -6.91 18.28 3.47
N PRO A 62 -7.00 18.35 4.80
CA PRO A 62 -5.85 18.63 5.65
C PRO A 62 -4.86 17.46 5.63
N ARG A 63 -3.58 17.77 5.75
CA ARG A 63 -2.54 16.75 5.88
C ARG A 63 -2.61 16.13 7.26
N ASP A 64 -2.64 14.81 7.31
CA ASP A 64 -2.27 14.10 8.53
C ASP A 64 -0.75 14.13 8.66
N THR A 65 -0.26 14.83 9.69
CA THR A 65 1.17 14.95 10.01
C THR A 65 1.61 13.98 11.10
N SER A 66 0.70 13.12 11.59
CA SER A 66 1.03 12.12 12.59
C SER A 66 2.04 11.11 12.03
N PRO A 67 3.26 11.00 12.62
CA PRO A 67 4.20 9.95 12.24
C PRO A 67 3.76 8.56 12.75
N TYR A 68 2.67 8.50 13.52
CA TYR A 68 2.14 7.29 14.16
C TYR A 68 0.80 6.83 13.56
N THR A 69 0.46 7.34 12.37
CA THR A 69 -0.72 6.94 11.60
C THR A 69 -0.24 6.45 10.23
N PRO A 70 -0.72 5.31 9.70
CA PRO A 70 -0.27 4.81 8.42
C PRO A 70 -0.90 5.62 7.29
N SER A 71 -0.22 6.67 6.85
CA SER A 71 -0.53 7.42 5.64
C SER A 71 0.40 7.03 4.49
N LEU A 72 0.05 7.37 3.25
CA LEU A 72 0.93 7.14 2.09
C LEU A 72 2.34 7.71 2.33
N TYR A 73 2.41 8.92 2.88
CA TYR A 73 3.66 9.57 3.26
C TYR A 73 4.44 8.73 4.30
N VAL A 74 3.80 8.35 5.40
CA VAL A 74 4.47 7.59 6.47
C VAL A 74 4.95 6.23 5.96
N LEU A 75 4.15 5.51 5.19
CA LEU A 75 4.52 4.20 4.64
C LEU A 75 5.66 4.32 3.63
N TYR A 76 5.59 5.29 2.72
CA TYR A 76 6.67 5.59 1.77
C TYR A 76 7.97 5.93 2.50
N THR A 77 7.94 6.91 3.42
CA THR A 77 9.11 7.31 4.19
C THR A 77 9.67 6.15 4.99
N ARG A 78 8.80 5.29 5.55
CA ARG A 78 9.27 4.13 6.29
C ARG A 78 10.00 3.13 5.40
N LEU A 79 9.44 2.85 4.23
CA LEU A 79 10.02 1.94 3.24
C LEU A 79 11.37 2.45 2.74
N THR A 80 11.47 3.74 2.41
CA THR A 80 12.72 4.37 1.93
C THR A 80 13.81 4.45 2.99
N ASN A 81 13.42 4.61 4.26
CA ASN A 81 14.35 4.60 5.39
C ASN A 81 14.74 3.18 5.84
N GLY A 82 14.31 2.15 5.09
CA GLY A 82 14.67 0.77 5.35
C GLY A 82 13.90 0.12 6.48
N TYR A 83 12.91 0.76 7.11
CA TYR A 83 12.16 0.09 8.17
C TYR A 83 11.45 -1.15 7.64
N ILE A 84 11.39 -2.16 8.50
CA ILE A 84 10.73 -3.44 8.20
C ILE A 84 9.23 -3.28 8.47
N ALA A 85 8.41 -3.85 7.61
CA ALA A 85 6.96 -3.89 7.81
C ALA A 85 6.61 -4.73 9.05
N PRO A 86 5.40 -4.58 9.64
CA PRO A 86 4.91 -5.49 10.66
C PRO A 86 4.99 -6.94 10.19
N SER A 87 5.36 -7.86 11.09
CA SER A 87 5.53 -9.28 10.76
C SER A 87 4.29 -9.87 10.10
N THR A 88 4.50 -10.67 9.07
CA THR A 88 3.45 -11.39 8.33
C THR A 88 3.16 -12.77 8.91
N LEU A 89 3.79 -13.11 10.04
CA LEU A 89 3.57 -14.37 10.75
C LEU A 89 2.11 -14.50 11.22
N PRO A 90 1.55 -15.72 11.21
CA PRO A 90 0.22 -15.96 11.75
C PRO A 90 0.14 -15.56 13.24
N PRO A 91 -1.04 -15.14 13.75
CA PRO A 91 -1.17 -14.57 15.09
C PRO A 91 -0.64 -15.43 16.24
N ASN A 92 -0.69 -16.77 16.09
CA ASN A 92 -0.17 -17.73 17.07
C ASN A 92 1.37 -17.78 17.13
N PHE A 93 2.07 -17.23 16.13
CA PHE A 93 3.53 -17.08 16.12
C PHE A 93 3.98 -15.68 16.57
N LEU A 94 3.09 -14.69 16.56
CA LEU A 94 3.43 -13.32 16.91
C LEU A 94 3.81 -13.21 18.39
N THR A 95 4.87 -12.45 18.64
CA THR A 95 5.40 -12.15 19.98
C THR A 95 5.83 -10.69 20.02
N LEU A 96 6.07 -10.15 21.22
CA LEU A 96 6.54 -8.77 21.37
C LEU A 96 7.85 -8.49 20.60
N SER A 97 8.75 -9.49 20.50
CA SER A 97 10.00 -9.34 19.76
C SER A 97 9.78 -9.09 18.26
N HIS A 98 8.72 -9.68 17.69
CA HIS A 98 8.35 -9.42 16.29
C HIS A 98 7.93 -7.96 16.08
N THR A 99 7.10 -7.41 16.96
CA THR A 99 6.72 -5.99 16.93
C THR A 99 7.95 -5.09 17.08
N GLN A 100 8.85 -5.42 18.00
CA GLN A 100 10.10 -4.67 18.20
C GLN A 100 11.02 -4.73 16.97
N HIS A 101 10.98 -5.82 16.20
CA HIS A 101 11.79 -5.96 14.99
C HIS A 101 11.41 -4.91 13.93
N SER A 102 10.12 -4.57 13.83
CA SER A 102 9.59 -3.58 12.89
C SER A 102 9.69 -2.11 13.37
N THR A 103 10.33 -1.86 14.52
CA THR A 103 10.59 -0.50 15.04
C THR A 103 11.89 0.08 14.46
N HIS A 104 12.29 1.27 14.91
CA HIS A 104 13.50 1.95 14.44
C HIS A 104 14.83 1.18 14.63
N ALA A 105 14.79 0.07 15.38
CA ALA A 105 15.98 -0.69 15.73
C ALA A 105 16.52 -1.59 14.60
N ASN A 106 15.69 -1.97 13.61
CA ASN A 106 16.15 -2.79 12.49
C ASN A 106 15.76 -2.13 11.18
N ILE A 107 16.78 -1.92 10.35
CA ILE A 107 16.65 -1.30 9.03
C ILE A 107 17.30 -2.19 7.99
N PHE A 108 16.62 -2.33 6.86
CA PHE A 108 17.21 -2.79 5.62
C PHE A 108 18.24 -1.75 5.14
N THR A 109 19.46 -2.20 4.85
CA THR A 109 20.59 -1.33 4.49
C THR A 109 20.82 -1.19 3.00
N GLY A 110 20.07 -1.90 2.16
CA GLY A 110 20.18 -1.82 0.69
C GLY A 110 19.40 -0.67 0.07
N CYS A 111 19.51 -0.53 -1.25
CA CYS A 111 18.70 0.42 -2.02
C CYS A 111 17.22 0.03 -1.98
N VAL A 112 16.32 1.01 -1.83
CA VAL A 112 14.86 0.77 -1.77
C VAL A 112 14.40 -0.07 -2.96
N ASN A 113 14.84 0.24 -4.18
CA ASN A 113 14.48 -0.48 -5.41
C ASN A 113 14.86 -1.97 -5.43
N ASN A 114 15.78 -2.39 -4.57
CA ASN A 114 16.25 -3.77 -4.48
C ASN A 114 15.53 -4.55 -3.37
N ARG A 115 14.58 -3.95 -2.66
CA ARG A 115 13.78 -4.64 -1.65
C ARG A 115 12.86 -5.66 -2.33
N PRO A 116 12.55 -6.79 -1.66
CA PRO A 116 11.58 -7.75 -2.16
C PRO A 116 10.23 -7.08 -2.43
N LEU A 117 9.50 -7.52 -3.47
CA LEU A 117 8.20 -6.94 -3.83
C LEU A 117 7.19 -6.98 -2.67
N ALA A 118 7.25 -8.01 -1.83
CA ALA A 118 6.39 -8.15 -0.67
C ALA A 118 6.51 -7.00 0.34
N ASP A 119 7.69 -6.36 0.45
CA ASP A 119 7.90 -5.20 1.33
C ASP A 119 7.04 -3.99 0.90
N TYR A 120 6.58 -3.97 -0.35
CA TYR A 120 5.76 -2.91 -0.92
C TYR A 120 4.25 -3.14 -0.74
N GLN A 121 3.82 -4.24 -0.12
CA GLN A 121 2.40 -4.58 0.05
C GLN A 121 1.58 -3.42 0.63
N ASP A 122 2.05 -2.83 1.72
CA ASP A 122 1.32 -1.77 2.41
C ASP A 122 1.28 -0.47 1.58
N LEU A 123 2.34 -0.22 0.80
CA LEU A 123 2.39 0.90 -0.13
C LEU A 123 1.43 0.68 -1.30
N TYR A 124 1.36 -0.53 -1.84
CA TYR A 124 0.44 -0.93 -2.90
C TYR A 124 -1.02 -0.66 -2.48
N TYR A 125 -1.41 -1.09 -1.28
CA TYR A 125 -2.75 -0.80 -0.73
C TYR A 125 -3.01 0.69 -0.56
N ALA A 126 -2.06 1.41 0.05
CA ALA A 126 -2.19 2.85 0.27
C ALA A 126 -2.34 3.63 -1.04
N LEU A 127 -1.63 3.24 -2.10
CA LEU A 127 -1.70 3.87 -3.42
C LEU A 127 -3.06 3.66 -4.09
N LEU A 128 -3.57 2.42 -4.12
CA LEU A 128 -4.88 2.12 -4.71
C LEU A 128 -6.01 2.86 -3.98
N ALA A 129 -5.98 2.84 -2.65
CA ALA A 129 -6.90 3.62 -1.82
C ALA A 129 -6.80 5.12 -2.10
N ARG A 130 -5.58 5.66 -2.21
CA ARG A 130 -5.36 7.09 -2.46
C ARG A 130 -5.84 7.52 -3.83
N ILE A 131 -5.58 6.73 -4.87
CA ILE A 131 -6.09 6.97 -6.23
C ILE A 131 -7.62 7.08 -6.21
N ARG A 132 -8.31 6.13 -5.58
CA ARG A 132 -9.78 6.12 -5.48
C ARG A 132 -10.32 7.29 -4.69
N GLU A 133 -9.70 7.62 -3.56
CA GLU A 133 -10.08 8.77 -2.75
C GLU A 133 -9.94 10.08 -3.53
N MET A 134 -8.82 10.29 -4.22
CA MET A 134 -8.61 11.47 -5.04
C MET A 134 -9.62 11.55 -6.18
N GLN A 135 -9.89 10.44 -6.87
CA GLN A 135 -10.91 10.37 -7.93
C GLN A 135 -12.30 10.80 -7.40
N GLN A 136 -12.72 10.23 -6.27
CA GLN A 136 -14.02 10.52 -5.67
C GLN A 136 -14.13 12.01 -5.29
N ARG A 137 -13.10 12.57 -4.65
CA ARG A 137 -13.06 14.00 -4.29
C ARG A 137 -13.12 14.91 -5.53
N MET A 138 -12.38 14.59 -6.59
CA MET A 138 -12.47 15.35 -7.85
C MET A 138 -13.87 15.29 -8.46
N ALA A 139 -14.49 14.09 -8.49
CA ALA A 139 -15.84 13.91 -9.00
C ALA A 139 -16.89 14.70 -8.19
N ASP A 140 -16.75 14.76 -6.86
CA ASP A 140 -17.65 15.51 -5.98
C ASP A 140 -17.52 17.03 -6.20
N HIS A 141 -16.30 17.53 -6.39
CA HIS A 141 -16.05 18.95 -6.71
C HIS A 141 -16.63 19.36 -8.07
N LEU A 142 -16.58 18.48 -9.08
CA LEU A 142 -17.18 18.74 -10.39
C LEU A 142 -18.70 18.68 -10.32
N ARG A 143 -19.26 17.69 -9.62
CA ARG A 143 -20.71 17.50 -9.47
C ARG A 143 -21.38 18.66 -8.74
N SER A 144 -20.73 19.14 -7.68
CA SER A 144 -21.19 20.32 -6.92
C SER A 144 -21.06 21.64 -7.70
N GLY A 145 -20.29 21.67 -8.79
CA GLY A 145 -20.04 22.87 -9.58
C GLY A 145 -18.99 23.80 -8.96
N PHE A 146 -18.30 23.42 -7.88
CA PHE A 146 -17.21 24.25 -7.35
C PHE A 146 -16.00 24.33 -8.29
N SER A 147 -15.84 23.32 -9.14
CA SER A 147 -14.71 23.19 -10.05
C SER A 147 -15.18 22.83 -11.46
N THR A 148 -14.30 23.09 -12.43
CA THR A 148 -14.39 22.60 -13.81
C THR A 148 -13.19 21.69 -14.09
N PRO A 149 -13.18 20.90 -15.18
CA PRO A 149 -12.01 20.07 -15.52
C PRO A 149 -10.69 20.86 -15.65
N MET A 150 -10.77 22.16 -15.98
CA MET A 150 -9.62 23.06 -16.11
C MET A 150 -9.21 23.75 -14.79
N THR A 151 -9.93 23.48 -13.71
CA THR A 151 -9.58 24.00 -12.38
C THR A 151 -8.25 23.38 -11.94
N HIS A 152 -7.31 24.23 -11.55
CA HIS A 152 -6.02 23.80 -11.01
C HIS A 152 -6.18 23.37 -9.54
N ILE A 153 -5.48 22.31 -9.14
CA ILE A 153 -5.54 21.75 -7.78
C ILE A 153 -4.86 22.67 -6.76
N PHE A 154 -3.79 23.34 -7.19
CA PHE A 154 -3.07 24.38 -6.46
C PHE A 154 -2.45 25.36 -7.49
N PRO A 155 -2.00 26.57 -7.07
CA PRO A 155 -1.39 27.52 -8.00
C PRO A 155 -0.24 26.89 -8.78
N SER A 156 -0.29 26.95 -10.12
CA SER A 156 0.69 26.32 -11.03
C SER A 156 0.76 24.79 -10.98
N GLY A 157 -0.20 24.12 -10.34
CA GLY A 157 -0.33 22.66 -10.31
C GLY A 157 -1.09 22.11 -11.52
N PRO A 158 -1.27 20.78 -11.60
CA PRO A 158 -2.09 20.18 -12.66
C PRO A 158 -3.56 20.59 -12.50
N THR A 159 -4.26 20.59 -13.63
CA THR A 159 -5.71 20.65 -13.67
C THR A 159 -6.35 19.35 -13.17
N LEU A 160 -7.63 19.40 -12.82
CA LEU A 160 -8.38 18.19 -12.44
C LEU A 160 -8.38 17.14 -13.56
N ALA A 161 -8.47 17.57 -14.83
CA ALA A 161 -8.41 16.67 -15.98
C ALA A 161 -7.04 15.99 -16.10
N GLU A 162 -5.94 16.75 -16.02
CA GLU A 162 -4.58 16.22 -16.12
C GLU A 162 -4.22 15.26 -14.98
N LEU A 163 -4.62 15.60 -13.74
CA LEU A 163 -4.42 14.68 -12.63
C LEU A 163 -5.27 13.42 -12.82
N HIS A 164 -6.52 13.55 -13.25
CA HIS A 164 -7.38 12.38 -13.48
C HIS A 164 -6.78 11.43 -14.53
N GLU A 165 -6.27 11.95 -15.64
CA GLU A 165 -5.60 11.14 -16.66
C GLU A 165 -4.37 10.42 -16.09
N THR A 166 -3.56 11.13 -15.29
CA THR A 166 -2.40 10.54 -14.61
C THR A 166 -2.82 9.41 -13.66
N LEU A 167 -3.83 9.66 -12.81
CA LEU A 167 -4.34 8.67 -11.87
C LEU A 167 -4.96 7.46 -12.59
N SER A 168 -5.67 7.67 -13.71
CA SER A 168 -6.24 6.59 -14.52
C SER A 168 -5.14 5.69 -15.08
N SER A 169 -4.07 6.27 -15.61
CA SER A 169 -2.94 5.50 -16.15
C SER A 169 -2.27 4.63 -15.09
N TYR A 170 -2.04 5.19 -13.89
CA TYR A 170 -1.49 4.40 -12.78
C TYR A 170 -2.48 3.39 -12.22
N TRP A 171 -3.77 3.72 -12.20
CA TRP A 171 -4.83 2.79 -11.82
C TRP A 171 -4.80 1.57 -12.73
N ASP A 172 -4.79 1.76 -14.05
CA ASP A 172 -4.79 0.64 -15.00
C ASP A 172 -3.57 -0.26 -14.84
N VAL A 173 -2.39 0.29 -14.51
CA VAL A 173 -1.18 -0.50 -14.23
C VAL A 173 -1.29 -1.27 -12.91
N LEU A 174 -1.68 -0.61 -11.81
CA LEU A 174 -1.72 -1.24 -10.49
C LEU A 174 -2.90 -2.20 -10.34
N ASN A 175 -3.99 -1.95 -11.06
CA ASN A 175 -5.23 -2.72 -11.08
C ASN A 175 -5.23 -3.80 -12.18
N ASP A 176 -4.13 -3.99 -12.89
CA ASP A 176 -3.95 -5.08 -13.85
C ASP A 176 -3.82 -6.44 -13.16
N ALA A 177 -4.35 -7.50 -13.80
CA ALA A 177 -4.33 -8.84 -13.23
C ALA A 177 -2.90 -9.40 -13.05
N ALA A 178 -1.96 -9.07 -13.95
CA ALA A 178 -0.57 -9.48 -13.83
C ALA A 178 0.14 -8.75 -12.69
N ALA A 179 -0.18 -7.48 -12.45
CA ALA A 179 0.32 -6.73 -11.29
C ALA A 179 -0.21 -7.31 -9.98
N GLY A 180 -1.52 -7.58 -9.90
CA GLY A 180 -2.14 -8.23 -8.75
C GLY A 180 -1.55 -9.62 -8.48
N LYS A 181 -1.30 -10.42 -9.52
CA LYS A 181 -0.63 -11.72 -9.42
C LYS A 181 0.78 -11.60 -8.87
N ALA A 182 1.57 -10.67 -9.39
CA ALA A 182 2.93 -10.44 -8.90
C ALA A 182 2.96 -10.11 -7.40
N MET A 183 2.04 -9.24 -6.94
CA MET A 183 1.91 -8.90 -5.53
C MET A 183 1.43 -10.08 -4.69
N ASP A 184 0.42 -10.81 -5.16
CA ASP A 184 -0.17 -11.96 -4.46
C ASP A 184 0.87 -13.07 -4.25
N ASP A 185 1.59 -13.45 -5.31
CA ASP A 185 2.65 -14.45 -5.28
C ASP A 185 3.81 -14.00 -4.37
N ALA A 186 4.23 -12.74 -4.46
CA ALA A 186 5.31 -12.21 -3.62
C ALA A 186 4.94 -12.20 -2.13
N VAL A 187 3.72 -11.78 -1.79
CA VAL A 187 3.24 -11.74 -0.39
C VAL A 187 3.10 -13.16 0.15
N ARG A 188 2.57 -14.09 -0.64
CA ARG A 188 2.46 -15.51 -0.28
C ARG A 188 3.84 -16.09 0.02
N GLU A 189 4.79 -15.88 -0.89
CA GLU A 189 6.17 -16.35 -0.73
C GLU A 189 6.84 -15.76 0.52
N ALA A 190 6.66 -14.46 0.78
CA ALA A 190 7.23 -13.81 1.97
C ALA A 190 6.62 -14.33 3.28
N ARG A 191 5.34 -14.69 3.30
CA ARG A 191 4.69 -15.34 4.45
C ARG A 191 5.26 -16.73 4.70
N VAL A 192 5.41 -17.52 3.64
CA VAL A 192 6.04 -18.85 3.72
C VAL A 192 7.46 -18.73 4.26
N GLN A 193 8.25 -17.83 3.70
CA GLN A 193 9.62 -17.58 4.16
C GLN A 193 9.65 -17.17 5.63
N SER A 194 8.75 -16.29 6.06
CA SER A 194 8.67 -15.86 7.47
C SER A 194 8.39 -17.02 8.41
N ILE A 195 7.51 -17.96 8.03
CA ILE A 195 7.23 -19.16 8.82
C ILE A 195 8.47 -20.07 8.86
N GLN A 196 9.17 -20.23 7.74
CA GLN A 196 10.41 -21.02 7.68
C GLN A 196 11.49 -20.43 8.61
N ASP A 197 11.68 -19.11 8.59
CA ASP A 197 12.64 -18.41 9.44
C ASP A 197 12.32 -18.60 10.93
N GLU A 198 11.05 -18.55 11.31
CA GLU A 198 10.60 -18.78 12.69
C GLU A 198 10.77 -20.26 13.12
N ILE A 199 10.53 -21.22 12.22
CA ILE A 199 10.83 -22.64 12.47
C ILE A 199 12.34 -22.82 12.75
N VAL A 200 13.20 -22.21 11.92
CA VAL A 200 14.66 -22.25 12.12
C VAL A 200 15.05 -21.60 13.45
N ALA A 201 14.44 -20.47 13.80
CA ALA A 201 14.67 -19.81 15.08
C ALA A 201 14.27 -20.70 16.28
N ARG A 202 13.21 -21.51 16.16
CA ARG A 202 12.81 -22.47 17.20
C ARG A 202 13.79 -23.61 17.36
N VAL A 203 14.40 -24.09 16.28
CA VAL A 203 15.49 -25.06 16.34
C VAL A 203 16.70 -24.47 17.07
N ALA A 204 17.10 -23.25 16.72
CA ALA A 204 18.22 -22.57 17.37
C ALA A 204 18.00 -22.35 18.88
N ARG A 205 16.74 -22.22 19.32
CA ARG A 205 16.35 -22.11 20.73
C ARG A 205 16.15 -23.46 21.43
N ASN A 206 16.44 -24.58 20.77
CA ASN A 206 16.19 -25.95 21.26
C ASN A 206 14.72 -26.23 21.63
N VAL A 207 13.77 -25.50 21.01
CA VAL A 207 12.32 -25.71 21.20
C VAL A 207 11.79 -26.77 20.22
N MET A 208 12.52 -27.02 19.14
CA MET A 208 12.16 -27.97 18.08
C MET A 208 13.40 -28.74 17.61
N SER A 209 13.27 -30.03 17.32
CA SER A 209 14.34 -30.83 16.72
C SER A 209 14.52 -30.49 15.24
N GLY A 210 15.73 -30.66 14.71
CA GLY A 210 16.02 -30.45 13.28
C GLY A 210 15.14 -31.29 12.34
N GLU A 211 14.90 -32.57 12.66
CA GLU A 211 14.06 -33.45 11.84
C GLU A 211 12.60 -32.97 11.78
N GLU A 212 12.07 -32.47 12.89
CA GLU A 212 10.73 -31.90 12.93
C GLU A 212 10.64 -30.61 12.10
N ALA A 213 11.66 -29.76 12.17
CA ALA A 213 11.72 -28.54 11.38
C ALA A 213 11.75 -28.84 9.88
N GLU A 214 12.56 -29.81 9.45
CA GLU A 214 12.62 -30.21 8.04
C GLU A 214 11.27 -30.71 7.54
N ARG A 215 10.58 -31.57 8.31
CA ARG A 215 9.22 -32.04 7.96
C ARG A 215 8.22 -30.89 7.82
N GLN A 216 8.23 -29.92 8.74
CA GLN A 216 7.32 -28.78 8.68
C GLN A 216 7.62 -27.85 7.49
N ILE A 217 8.90 -27.58 7.22
CA ILE A 217 9.35 -26.75 6.10
C ILE A 217 8.94 -27.39 4.77
N MET A 218 9.14 -28.70 4.60
CA MET A 218 8.72 -29.43 3.40
C MET A 218 7.21 -29.38 3.22
N ARG A 219 6.44 -29.61 4.30
CA ARG A 219 4.98 -29.58 4.26
C ARG A 219 4.42 -28.23 3.81
N ILE A 220 4.99 -27.11 4.26
CA ILE A 220 4.51 -25.77 3.88
C ILE A 220 4.76 -25.47 2.38
N ARG A 221 5.72 -26.17 1.76
CA ARG A 221 6.03 -26.08 0.33
C ARG A 221 5.27 -27.08 -0.53
N GLU A 222 4.52 -28.00 0.06
CA GLU A 222 3.57 -28.84 -0.67
C GLU A 222 2.54 -27.93 -1.36
N ARG A 223 2.22 -28.24 -2.62
CA ARG A 223 1.42 -27.36 -3.47
C ARG A 223 0.07 -27.03 -2.83
N GLU A 224 -0.61 -28.03 -2.29
CA GLU A 224 -1.91 -27.86 -1.66
C GLU A 224 -1.84 -26.90 -0.47
N VAL A 225 -0.78 -27.00 0.34
CA VAL A 225 -0.58 -26.14 1.53
C VAL A 225 -0.12 -24.74 1.12
N TYR A 226 0.72 -24.64 0.09
CA TYR A 226 1.21 -23.38 -0.44
C TYR A 226 0.08 -22.55 -1.05
N ASP A 227 -0.77 -23.18 -1.88
CA ASP A 227 -1.89 -22.52 -2.55
C ASP A 227 -2.95 -22.03 -1.53
N GLU A 228 -3.06 -22.69 -0.37
CA GLU A 228 -3.87 -22.25 0.77
C GLU A 228 -3.27 -21.09 1.57
N GLN A 229 -1.99 -20.77 1.39
CA GLN A 229 -1.39 -19.61 2.06
C GLN A 229 -2.01 -18.32 1.51
N MET A 230 -2.49 -17.50 2.43
CA MET A 230 -3.08 -16.21 2.12
C MET A 230 -2.04 -15.30 1.45
N GLY A 231 -2.27 -14.93 0.20
CA GLY A 231 -1.47 -13.92 -0.50
C GLY A 231 -1.93 -12.50 -0.16
N LEU A 232 -2.34 -11.78 -1.19
CA LEU A 232 -2.89 -10.44 -1.05
C LEU A 232 -4.29 -10.49 -0.41
N GLU A 233 -4.55 -9.57 0.51
CA GLU A 233 -5.86 -9.40 1.13
C GLU A 233 -6.71 -8.44 0.31
N TRP A 234 -7.63 -9.03 -0.45
CA TRP A 234 -8.54 -8.28 -1.32
C TRP A 234 -9.49 -7.40 -0.50
N THR A 235 -9.58 -6.14 -0.91
CA THR A 235 -10.50 -5.16 -0.30
C THR A 235 -11.49 -4.72 -1.38
N PRO A 236 -12.80 -4.78 -1.13
CA PRO A 236 -13.80 -4.37 -2.10
C PRO A 236 -13.52 -2.95 -2.61
N GLU A 237 -13.40 -2.82 -3.94
CA GLU A 237 -13.14 -1.57 -4.66
C GLU A 237 -11.95 -0.73 -4.18
N TRP A 238 -11.03 -1.33 -3.39
CA TRP A 238 -9.96 -0.61 -2.72
C TRP A 238 -10.47 0.60 -1.91
N ASP A 239 -11.61 0.42 -1.24
CA ASP A 239 -12.21 1.47 -0.42
C ASP A 239 -11.20 2.04 0.59
N ALA A 240 -11.04 3.36 0.55
CA ALA A 240 -10.00 4.03 1.32
C ALA A 240 -10.22 3.90 2.84
N ALA A 241 -11.46 3.88 3.33
CA ALA A 241 -11.74 3.73 4.74
C ALA A 241 -11.39 2.31 5.23
N LEU A 242 -11.75 1.28 4.47
CA LEU A 242 -11.41 -0.11 4.78
C LEU A 242 -9.90 -0.35 4.73
N VAL A 243 -9.21 0.14 3.70
CA VAL A 243 -7.75 0.03 3.60
C VAL A 243 -7.06 0.74 4.77
N ASN A 244 -7.48 1.97 5.09
CA ASN A 244 -6.91 2.71 6.22
C ASN A 244 -7.18 2.03 7.56
N ALA A 245 -8.35 1.43 7.76
CA ALA A 245 -8.66 0.67 8.97
C ALA A 245 -7.75 -0.57 9.10
N LYS A 246 -7.56 -1.33 8.01
CA LYS A 246 -6.67 -2.50 7.97
C LYS A 246 -5.21 -2.12 8.26
N LEU A 247 -4.70 -1.08 7.60
CA LEU A 247 -3.34 -0.60 7.83
C LEU A 247 -3.19 -0.04 9.25
N GLY A 248 -4.20 0.67 9.76
CA GLY A 248 -4.26 1.16 11.13
C GLY A 248 -4.16 0.03 12.16
N GLU A 249 -4.92 -1.04 11.97
CA GLU A 249 -4.85 -2.26 12.77
C GLU A 249 -3.46 -2.90 12.71
N LYS A 250 -2.95 -3.14 11.49
CA LYS A 250 -1.65 -3.78 11.24
C LYS A 250 -0.49 -3.05 11.92
N TYR A 251 -0.49 -1.72 11.88
CA TYR A 251 0.59 -0.90 12.40
C TYR A 251 0.39 -0.45 13.85
N ARG A 252 -0.76 -0.70 14.48
CA ARG A 252 -1.07 -0.15 15.81
C ARG A 252 0.00 -0.46 16.84
N GLY A 253 0.39 -1.74 16.97
CA GLY A 253 1.41 -2.15 17.94
C GLY A 253 2.80 -1.56 17.64
N VAL A 254 3.16 -1.43 16.35
CA VAL A 254 4.45 -0.85 15.94
C VAL A 254 4.49 0.64 16.27
N PHE A 255 3.43 1.39 15.94
CA PHE A 255 3.38 2.83 16.20
C PHE A 255 3.21 3.19 17.67
N GLU A 256 2.50 2.38 18.45
CA GLU A 256 2.47 2.53 19.91
C GLU A 256 3.86 2.36 20.53
N GLU A 257 4.61 1.35 20.08
CA GLU A 257 5.97 1.10 20.56
C GLU A 257 6.95 2.19 20.12
N CYS A 258 6.88 2.67 18.86
CA CYS A 258 7.66 3.82 18.40
C CYS A 258 7.38 5.06 19.27
N ARG A 259 6.10 5.40 19.48
CA ARG A 259 5.69 6.53 20.33
C ARG A 259 6.22 6.39 21.76
N ARG A 260 6.24 5.16 22.29
CA ARG A 260 6.76 4.87 23.63
C ARG A 260 8.28 5.04 23.73
N ARG A 261 9.03 4.78 22.65
CA ARG A 261 10.49 4.95 22.59
C ARG A 261 10.86 6.43 22.45
N ASP A 262 10.22 7.14 21.53
CA ASP A 262 10.49 8.56 21.29
C ASP A 262 10.21 9.42 22.53
N ARG A 263 9.24 9.03 23.39
CA ARG A 263 8.99 9.67 24.69
C ARG A 263 10.04 9.38 25.77
N LYS A 264 10.83 8.32 25.63
CA LYS A 264 11.90 7.97 26.58
C LYS A 264 13.23 8.62 26.21
N ASP A 265 13.42 8.89 24.91
CA ASP A 265 14.66 9.42 24.36
C ASP A 265 14.67 10.95 24.21
N GLY A 266 13.52 11.62 24.43
CA GLY A 266 13.37 13.09 24.45
C GLY A 266 13.14 13.63 25.85
#